data_AF-A0A938DGK9-F1
#
_entry.id   AF-A0A938DGK9-F1
#
_cell.length_a   1.000
_cell.length_b   1.000
_cell.length_c   1.000
_cell.angle_alpha   90.00
_cell.angle_beta   90.00
_cell.angle_gamma   90.00
#
_symmetry.space_group_name_H-M   'P 1'
#
loop_
_entity.id
_entity.type
_entity.pdbx_description
1 polymer ?
#
loop_
_entity_poly.entity_id
_entity_poly.type
_entity_poly.pdbx_seq_one_letter_code
_entity_poly.pdbx_strand_id
1 'polypeptide(L)'
;SFHLSSGYTSVGQKRYVFHWNRSKFPNPAALAKGFIENGVRLCANVKPCLLRDHPFFAEAAASGLLIADENGEPSWVQFWDGVGAYLDFTNHRTVEWWKARLKETLLDYGIAAIWNDNNEFEIWNDKALACGFGQPLPARECMPLQGLSMMRASRDAQKEHAPDKRPFLISRSGGVGLHRYVQTWSGDNSGGWETLKYNLKMGLGLALSGVSNAGHDIGGFSGPAPDPELFVRWVQFGVFLPRFSIHSWHADGTVNEPWMHSQVTPFIRDLIKFRYRLIPYLYDLLWRYHRDYEPVTRPTFYEFPDDPACWGENDEMMVGRSLLVAPVVEPGVVDRQVYLPSGARWYDFWSGEAFEGGQFITRAAPWARPVLLARESCAIPVNVASQTFLSRADRRGFLIFPPVGRGAFAAENFEDDGESEAYRTGGYGGWRIAVESDYKSISARVGRYGAFAGNSDANIIFPENESREISISAW
;
A
#
# COMPACT_ATOMS: atom_id res chain seq x y z
N SER A 1 8.28 1.82 6.55
CA SER A 1 8.24 1.31 7.94
C SER A 1 8.99 0.00 8.01
N PHE A 2 9.42 -0.41 9.21
CA PHE A 2 9.87 -1.77 9.49
C PHE A 2 8.73 -2.52 10.20
N HIS A 3 8.40 -3.73 9.74
CA HIS A 3 7.23 -4.46 10.19
C HIS A 3 7.66 -5.56 11.16
N LEU A 4 7.18 -5.48 12.40
CA LEU A 4 7.36 -6.48 13.43
C LEU A 4 6.28 -7.55 13.25
N SER A 5 6.62 -8.63 12.54
CA SER A 5 5.81 -9.86 12.52
C SER A 5 5.66 -10.44 13.92
N SER A 6 4.79 -11.43 14.08
CA SER A 6 4.47 -12.05 15.38
C SER A 6 5.65 -12.61 16.20
N GLY A 7 6.86 -12.71 15.63
CA GLY A 7 8.08 -13.12 16.32
C GLY A 7 8.47 -12.26 17.53
N TYR A 8 8.08 -10.98 17.60
CA TYR A 8 8.31 -10.15 18.80
C TYR A 8 7.49 -10.61 20.01
N THR A 9 6.47 -11.42 19.77
CA THR A 9 5.58 -11.99 20.79
C THR A 9 5.80 -13.47 21.09
N SER A 10 6.87 -14.07 20.53
CA SER A 10 7.06 -15.51 20.63
C SER A 10 7.48 -15.94 22.04
N VAL A 11 6.88 -16.99 22.61
CA VAL A 11 7.41 -17.70 23.77
C VAL A 11 7.46 -19.19 23.43
N GLY A 12 8.68 -19.74 23.36
CA GLY A 12 8.90 -21.05 22.74
C GLY A 12 8.45 -21.05 21.28
N GLN A 13 7.59 -22.02 20.92
CA GLN A 13 6.99 -22.14 19.59
C GLN A 13 5.64 -21.43 19.46
N LYS A 14 5.17 -20.71 20.47
CA LYS A 14 3.86 -20.05 20.48
C LYS A 14 4.00 -18.53 20.38
N ARG A 15 2.94 -17.84 19.94
CA ARG A 15 2.86 -16.37 19.90
C ARG A 15 1.70 -15.87 20.73
N TYR A 16 1.94 -14.81 21.52
CA TYR A 16 1.00 -14.26 22.49
C TYR A 16 0.85 -12.76 22.27
N VAL A 17 -0.24 -12.33 21.60
CA VAL A 17 -0.48 -10.91 21.31
C VAL A 17 -0.34 -10.04 22.58
N PHE A 18 0.28 -8.88 22.46
CA PHE A 18 0.61 -7.97 23.58
C PHE A 18 1.65 -8.47 24.59
N HIS A 19 2.18 -9.68 24.43
CA HIS A 19 3.29 -10.17 25.25
C HIS A 19 4.62 -9.98 24.53
N TRP A 20 5.48 -9.07 25.00
CA TRP A 20 6.82 -8.92 24.45
C TRP A 20 7.75 -10.06 24.87
N ASN A 21 8.41 -10.71 23.90
CA ASN A 21 9.51 -11.62 24.18
C ASN A 21 10.71 -10.80 24.70
N ARG A 22 10.87 -10.75 26.03
CA ARG A 22 11.95 -10.00 26.70
C ARG A 22 13.32 -10.68 26.61
N SER A 23 13.42 -11.96 26.20
CA SER A 23 14.73 -12.57 25.96
C SER A 23 15.32 -12.15 24.61
N LYS A 24 14.48 -12.00 23.58
CA LYS A 24 14.87 -11.47 22.26
C LYS A 24 14.90 -9.94 22.22
N PHE A 25 13.95 -9.30 22.91
CA PHE A 25 13.77 -7.85 22.94
C PHE A 25 13.72 -7.35 24.40
N PRO A 26 14.86 -7.29 25.12
CA PRO A 26 14.89 -6.92 26.54
C PRO A 26 14.25 -5.56 26.82
N ASN A 27 14.44 -4.61 25.92
CA ASN A 27 13.91 -3.25 26.04
C ASN A 27 13.20 -2.79 24.74
N PRO A 28 11.89 -3.09 24.58
CA PRO A 28 11.09 -2.68 23.43
C PRO A 28 11.02 -1.17 23.23
N ALA A 29 11.01 -0.38 24.31
CA ALA A 29 11.01 1.07 24.23
C ALA A 29 12.31 1.60 23.62
N ALA A 30 13.47 1.07 24.04
CA ALA A 30 14.76 1.42 23.45
C ALA A 30 14.88 0.96 21.99
N LEU A 31 14.37 -0.23 21.67
CA LEU A 31 14.29 -0.72 20.28
C LEU A 31 13.50 0.26 19.41
N ALA A 32 12.27 0.59 19.83
CA ALA A 32 11.40 1.47 19.05
C ALA A 32 12.00 2.86 18.88
N LYS A 33 12.55 3.43 19.96
CA LYS A 33 13.27 4.70 19.94
C LYS A 33 14.42 4.68 18.91
N GLY A 34 15.24 3.63 18.88
CA GLY A 34 16.36 3.51 17.95
C GLY A 34 15.93 3.54 16.48
N PHE A 35 14.85 2.85 16.11
CA PHE A 35 14.31 2.92 14.75
C PHE A 35 13.78 4.32 14.42
N ILE A 36 13.05 4.93 15.35
CA ILE A 36 12.40 6.24 15.16
C ILE A 36 13.44 7.35 15.00
N GLU A 37 14.49 7.36 15.82
CA GLU A 37 15.61 8.32 15.72
C GLU A 37 16.38 8.19 14.40
N ASN A 38 16.31 7.01 13.77
CA ASN A 38 16.86 6.77 12.43
C ASN A 38 15.83 6.96 11.30
N GLY A 39 14.71 7.61 11.59
CA GLY A 39 13.67 7.96 10.61
C GLY A 39 12.81 6.78 10.13
N VAL A 40 12.93 5.61 10.78
CA VAL A 40 12.16 4.41 10.43
C VAL A 40 10.99 4.25 11.40
N ARG A 41 9.77 4.29 10.86
CA ARG A 41 8.54 3.97 11.62
C ARG A 41 8.36 2.47 11.77
N LEU A 42 7.79 2.03 12.88
CA LEU A 42 7.49 0.61 13.14
C LEU A 42 6.00 0.31 12.95
N CYS A 43 5.70 -0.88 12.45
CA CYS A 43 4.35 -1.44 12.37
C CYS A 43 4.33 -2.80 13.09
N ALA A 44 3.42 -3.02 14.04
CA ALA A 44 3.38 -4.26 14.81
C ALA A 44 2.17 -5.13 14.48
N ASN A 45 2.45 -6.42 14.24
CA ASN A 45 1.44 -7.45 14.06
C ASN A 45 0.66 -7.70 15.36
N VAL A 46 -0.67 -7.76 15.28
CA VAL A 46 -1.59 -8.08 16.37
C VAL A 46 -2.66 -9.03 15.87
N LYS A 47 -3.13 -9.94 16.73
CA LYS A 47 -4.04 -11.04 16.38
C LYS A 47 -5.22 -11.10 17.34
N PRO A 48 -6.43 -11.50 16.90
CA PRO A 48 -7.63 -11.43 17.72
C PRO A 48 -7.84 -12.64 18.65
N CYS A 49 -7.02 -13.68 18.57
CA CYS A 49 -7.17 -14.91 19.35
C CYS A 49 -6.19 -14.95 20.53
N LEU A 50 -6.70 -15.28 21.72
CA LEU A 50 -5.88 -15.60 22.89
C LEU A 50 -5.80 -17.13 23.03
N LEU A 51 -4.59 -17.68 22.97
CA LEU A 51 -4.35 -19.09 23.31
C LEU A 51 -4.78 -19.38 24.74
N ARG A 52 -5.17 -20.63 25.03
CA ARG A 52 -5.64 -21.03 26.36
C ARG A 52 -4.63 -20.72 27.48
N ASP A 53 -3.34 -20.85 27.17
CA ASP A 53 -2.23 -20.55 28.09
C ASP A 53 -1.68 -19.11 27.93
N HIS A 54 -2.41 -18.23 27.25
CA HIS A 54 -2.06 -16.83 27.13
C HIS A 54 -2.08 -16.13 28.51
N PRO A 55 -1.10 -15.28 28.85
CA PRO A 55 -1.05 -14.60 30.16
C PRO A 55 -2.33 -13.83 30.52
N PHE A 56 -2.97 -13.21 29.52
CA PHE A 56 -4.24 -12.50 29.68
C PHE A 56 -5.51 -13.35 29.49
N PHE A 57 -5.41 -14.66 29.26
CA PHE A 57 -6.59 -15.49 28.97
C PHE A 57 -7.58 -15.50 30.15
N ALA A 58 -7.09 -15.76 31.37
CA ALA A 58 -7.94 -15.85 32.56
C ALA A 58 -8.66 -14.52 32.85
N GLU A 59 -7.98 -13.39 32.69
CA GLU A 59 -8.55 -12.05 32.82
C GLU A 59 -9.65 -11.81 31.78
N ALA A 60 -9.39 -12.15 30.51
CA ALA A 60 -10.34 -11.97 29.41
C ALA A 60 -11.57 -12.86 29.55
N ALA A 61 -11.39 -14.12 29.96
CA ALA A 61 -12.47 -15.06 30.22
C ALA A 61 -13.35 -14.61 31.40
N ALA A 62 -12.74 -14.26 32.54
CA ALA A 62 -13.47 -13.78 33.72
C ALA A 62 -14.26 -12.49 33.45
N SER A 63 -13.78 -11.66 32.52
CA SER A 63 -14.43 -10.41 32.12
C SER A 63 -15.45 -10.56 30.98
N GLY A 64 -15.65 -11.79 30.47
CA GLY A 64 -16.57 -12.09 29.37
C GLY A 64 -16.20 -11.41 28.06
N LEU A 65 -14.90 -11.33 27.74
CA LEU A 65 -14.39 -10.65 26.53
C LEU A 65 -14.30 -11.56 25.31
N LEU A 66 -14.43 -12.86 25.50
CA LEU A 66 -14.24 -13.89 24.48
C LEU A 66 -15.58 -14.28 23.86
N ILE A 67 -15.56 -14.72 22.60
CA ILE A 67 -16.69 -15.40 21.98
C ILE A 67 -16.98 -16.68 22.77
N ALA A 68 -18.24 -16.88 23.14
CA ALA A 68 -18.66 -17.97 24.02
C ALA A 68 -19.43 -19.05 23.25
N ASP A 69 -19.42 -20.27 23.76
CA ASP A 69 -20.29 -21.36 23.32
C ASP A 69 -21.70 -21.26 23.94
N GLU A 70 -22.55 -22.26 23.67
CA GLU A 70 -23.93 -22.29 24.19
C GLU A 70 -24.03 -22.35 25.73
N ASN A 71 -22.97 -22.72 26.43
CA ASN A 71 -22.92 -22.85 27.89
C ASN A 71 -22.33 -21.60 28.56
N GLY A 72 -21.91 -20.61 27.77
CA GLY A 72 -21.25 -19.40 28.26
C GLY A 72 -19.75 -19.58 28.52
N GLU A 73 -19.17 -20.71 28.11
CA GLU A 73 -17.73 -20.97 28.18
C GLU A 73 -17.02 -20.46 26.92
N PRO A 74 -15.70 -20.20 26.92
CA PRO A 74 -14.99 -19.79 25.71
C PRO A 74 -15.18 -20.78 24.56
N SER A 75 -15.59 -20.29 23.39
CA SER A 75 -15.69 -21.11 22.18
C SER A 75 -14.29 -21.41 21.63
N TRP A 76 -13.84 -22.64 21.85
CA TRP A 76 -12.49 -23.08 21.48
C TRP A 76 -12.28 -23.22 19.98
N VAL A 77 -11.13 -22.75 19.51
CA VAL A 77 -10.66 -22.86 18.12
C VAL A 77 -9.21 -23.30 18.07
N GLN A 78 -8.84 -24.06 17.04
CA GLN A 78 -7.43 -24.25 16.69
C GLN A 78 -6.92 -22.95 16.07
N PHE A 79 -5.86 -22.37 16.64
CA PHE A 79 -5.27 -21.13 16.16
C PHE A 79 -3.75 -21.26 16.13
N TRP A 80 -3.20 -21.51 14.94
CA TRP A 80 -1.77 -21.70 14.70
C TRP A 80 -1.15 -22.71 15.68
N ASP A 81 -0.46 -22.19 16.70
CA ASP A 81 0.42 -22.90 17.62
C ASP A 81 -0.32 -23.57 18.80
N GLY A 82 -1.66 -23.50 18.84
CA GLY A 82 -2.44 -24.15 19.89
C GLY A 82 -3.94 -23.87 19.83
N VAL A 83 -4.64 -24.28 20.90
CA VAL A 83 -6.07 -24.02 21.09
C VAL A 83 -6.26 -22.71 21.85
N GLY A 84 -7.21 -21.89 21.41
CA GLY A 84 -7.54 -20.60 22.00
C GLY A 84 -8.99 -20.20 21.79
N ALA A 85 -9.31 -18.95 22.10
CA ALA A 85 -10.62 -18.36 21.84
C ALA A 85 -10.44 -16.94 21.30
N TYR A 86 -11.34 -16.55 20.38
CA TYR A 86 -11.36 -15.21 19.81
C TYR A 86 -11.92 -14.19 20.80
N LEU A 87 -11.30 -13.01 20.83
CA LEU A 87 -11.88 -11.82 21.43
C LEU A 87 -13.12 -11.39 20.65
N ASP A 88 -14.19 -11.03 21.35
CA ASP A 88 -15.43 -10.58 20.75
C ASP A 88 -15.46 -9.05 20.59
N PHE A 89 -15.15 -8.56 19.39
CA PHE A 89 -15.15 -7.12 19.07
C PHE A 89 -16.54 -6.52 18.89
N THR A 90 -17.60 -7.31 19.00
CA THR A 90 -18.98 -6.78 19.11
C THR A 90 -19.34 -6.42 20.56
N ASN A 91 -18.48 -6.76 21.52
CA ASN A 91 -18.58 -6.38 22.93
C ASN A 91 -17.74 -5.10 23.20
N HIS A 92 -18.39 -4.04 23.68
CA HIS A 92 -17.70 -2.78 24.00
C HIS A 92 -16.58 -2.94 25.04
N ARG A 93 -16.73 -3.86 26.00
CA ARG A 93 -15.70 -4.13 27.02
C ARG A 93 -14.44 -4.72 26.39
N THR A 94 -14.60 -5.57 25.38
CA THR A 94 -13.48 -6.12 24.61
C THR A 94 -12.77 -5.06 23.80
N VAL A 95 -13.53 -4.13 23.20
CA VAL A 95 -12.97 -2.99 22.47
C VAL A 95 -12.12 -2.11 23.38
N GLU A 96 -12.63 -1.74 24.56
CA GLU A 96 -11.85 -0.92 25.51
C GLU A 96 -10.63 -1.67 26.05
N TRP A 97 -10.76 -2.96 26.34
CA TRP A 97 -9.63 -3.81 26.72
C TRP A 97 -8.54 -3.85 25.63
N TRP A 98 -8.94 -4.05 24.38
CA TRP A 98 -8.04 -4.09 23.23
C TRP A 98 -7.30 -2.75 23.04
N LYS A 99 -8.03 -1.63 23.11
CA LYS A 99 -7.46 -0.28 23.01
C LYS A 99 -6.45 -0.02 24.13
N ALA A 100 -6.76 -0.42 25.36
CA ALA A 100 -5.84 -0.28 26.49
C ALA A 100 -4.54 -1.08 26.27
N ARG A 101 -4.64 -2.34 25.84
CA ARG A 101 -3.46 -3.18 25.57
C ARG A 101 -2.63 -2.67 24.39
N LEU A 102 -3.27 -2.17 23.33
CA LEU A 102 -2.55 -1.53 22.22
C LEU A 102 -1.75 -0.32 22.68
N LYS A 103 -2.35 0.56 23.50
CA LYS A 103 -1.67 1.75 24.04
C LYS A 103 -0.46 1.33 24.87
N GLU A 104 -0.71 0.53 25.91
CA GLU A 104 0.30 0.07 26.88
C GLU A 104 1.48 -0.66 26.23
N THR A 105 1.21 -1.52 25.25
CA THR A 105 2.23 -2.46 24.76
C THR A 105 2.89 -2.05 23.46
N LEU A 106 2.33 -1.08 22.72
CA LEU A 106 2.83 -0.68 21.40
C LEU A 106 2.87 0.84 21.21
N LEU A 107 1.73 1.53 21.37
CA LEU A 107 1.64 2.95 21.04
C LEU A 107 2.50 3.82 21.98
N ASP A 108 2.52 3.49 23.27
CA ASP A 108 3.33 4.19 24.29
C ASP A 108 4.84 4.03 24.03
N TYR A 109 5.25 2.99 23.29
CA TYR A 109 6.64 2.83 22.82
C TYR A 109 6.95 3.57 21.53
N GLY A 110 5.97 4.26 20.93
CA GLY A 110 6.09 4.97 19.66
C GLY A 110 5.85 4.09 18.41
N ILE A 111 5.38 2.86 18.58
CA ILE A 111 5.01 1.97 17.46
C ILE A 111 3.64 2.39 16.95
N ALA A 112 3.64 3.44 16.12
CA ALA A 112 2.42 4.14 15.74
C ALA A 112 1.55 3.42 14.69
N ALA A 113 2.01 2.32 14.10
CA ALA A 113 1.26 1.56 13.09
C ALA A 113 0.88 0.16 13.57
N ILE A 114 -0.37 -0.25 13.30
CA ILE A 114 -0.92 -1.53 13.75
C ILE A 114 -1.28 -2.41 12.55
N TRP A 115 -0.82 -3.65 12.57
CA TRP A 115 -1.11 -4.67 11.57
C TRP A 115 -2.05 -5.72 12.18
N ASN A 116 -3.34 -5.62 11.85
CA ASN A 116 -4.38 -6.55 12.27
C ASN A 116 -4.34 -7.79 11.37
N ASP A 117 -3.91 -8.92 11.93
CA ASP A 117 -3.60 -10.11 11.16
C ASP A 117 -4.36 -11.33 11.69
N ASN A 118 -4.51 -12.36 10.83
CA ASN A 118 -5.31 -13.55 11.11
C ASN A 118 -6.72 -13.19 11.65
N ASN A 119 -7.31 -12.14 11.08
CA ASN A 119 -8.54 -11.54 11.56
C ASN A 119 -9.77 -11.91 10.72
N GLU A 120 -9.73 -13.07 10.07
CA GLU A 120 -10.85 -13.69 9.37
C GLU A 120 -11.89 -14.29 10.34
N PHE A 121 -11.48 -14.58 11.59
CA PHE A 121 -12.26 -15.25 12.63
C PHE A 121 -12.76 -16.63 12.18
N GLU A 122 -11.88 -17.63 12.13
CA GLU A 122 -12.22 -19.02 11.78
C GLU A 122 -13.07 -19.72 12.86
N ILE A 123 -14.32 -19.27 13.02
CA ILE A 123 -15.27 -19.78 14.01
C ILE A 123 -16.07 -20.92 13.38
N TRP A 124 -15.84 -22.13 13.88
CA TRP A 124 -16.48 -23.35 13.37
C TRP A 124 -17.60 -23.89 14.25
N ASN A 125 -17.76 -23.37 15.48
CA ASN A 125 -18.86 -23.76 16.36
C ASN A 125 -20.14 -23.02 15.96
N ASP A 126 -21.13 -23.77 15.46
CA ASP A 126 -22.42 -23.24 15.00
C ASP A 126 -23.31 -22.69 16.12
N LYS A 127 -23.01 -23.04 17.37
CA LYS A 127 -23.75 -22.57 18.54
C LYS A 127 -23.03 -21.47 19.30
N ALA A 128 -21.84 -21.07 18.84
CA ALA A 128 -21.12 -19.97 19.46
C ALA A 128 -21.90 -18.65 19.31
N LEU A 129 -21.92 -17.86 20.37
CA LEU A 129 -22.60 -16.58 20.44
C LEU A 129 -21.57 -15.45 20.61
N ALA A 130 -21.75 -14.40 19.83
CA ALA A 130 -21.14 -13.10 20.06
C ALA A 130 -22.11 -12.19 20.83
N CYS A 131 -21.59 -11.19 21.53
CA CYS A 131 -22.34 -10.18 22.26
C CYS A 131 -23.30 -9.39 21.35
N GLY A 132 -22.93 -9.22 20.07
CA GLY A 132 -23.76 -8.62 19.03
C GLY A 132 -24.21 -7.20 19.36
N PHE A 133 -23.32 -6.38 19.90
CA PHE A 133 -23.61 -5.00 20.32
C PHE A 133 -24.72 -4.89 21.38
N GLY A 134 -24.83 -5.92 22.24
CA GLY A 134 -25.81 -6.00 23.31
C GLY A 134 -27.02 -6.88 23.00
N GLN A 135 -27.14 -7.36 21.76
CA GLN A 135 -28.12 -8.37 21.36
C GLN A 135 -27.35 -9.59 20.82
N PRO A 136 -27.36 -10.74 21.52
CA PRO A 136 -26.56 -11.88 21.11
C PRO A 136 -26.84 -12.30 19.66
N LEU A 137 -25.76 -12.58 18.93
CA LEU A 137 -25.82 -13.03 17.53
C LEU A 137 -25.03 -14.32 17.36
N PRO A 138 -25.41 -15.20 16.41
CA PRO A 138 -24.57 -16.32 16.02
C PRO A 138 -23.18 -15.83 15.60
N ALA A 139 -22.14 -16.30 16.29
CA ALA A 139 -20.78 -15.80 16.10
C ALA A 139 -20.26 -16.08 14.69
N ARG A 140 -20.64 -17.22 14.11
CA ARG A 140 -20.32 -17.63 12.74
C ARG A 140 -20.88 -16.67 11.69
N GLU A 141 -22.05 -16.07 11.93
CA GLU A 141 -22.65 -15.08 11.02
C GLU A 141 -21.99 -13.70 11.16
N CYS A 142 -21.31 -13.45 12.28
CA CYS A 142 -20.69 -12.17 12.60
C CYS A 142 -19.20 -12.07 12.24
N MET A 143 -18.57 -13.10 11.66
CA MET A 143 -17.12 -13.12 11.38
C MET A 143 -16.63 -11.85 10.63
N PRO A 144 -17.31 -11.36 9.57
CA PRO A 144 -16.89 -10.13 8.89
C PRO A 144 -17.01 -8.87 9.77
N LEU A 145 -18.00 -8.84 10.68
CA LEU A 145 -18.19 -7.75 11.63
C LEU A 145 -17.11 -7.75 12.71
N GLN A 146 -16.66 -8.92 13.15
CA GLN A 146 -15.55 -9.05 14.09
C GLN A 146 -14.26 -8.44 13.52
N GLY A 147 -13.90 -8.82 12.29
CA GLY A 147 -12.74 -8.26 11.58
C GLY A 147 -12.81 -6.73 11.41
N LEU A 148 -13.96 -6.21 10.96
CA LEU A 148 -14.16 -4.77 10.79
C LEU A 148 -14.10 -4.01 12.14
N SER A 149 -14.66 -4.60 13.19
CA SER A 149 -14.70 -3.99 14.54
C SER A 149 -13.32 -4.01 15.20
N MET A 150 -12.51 -5.05 14.97
CA MET A 150 -11.10 -5.09 15.39
C MET A 150 -10.30 -3.94 14.77
N MET A 151 -10.41 -3.73 13.45
CA MET A 151 -9.72 -2.62 12.79
C MET A 151 -10.15 -1.26 13.32
N ARG A 152 -11.46 -1.08 13.53
CA ARG A 152 -12.02 0.15 14.09
C ARG A 152 -11.48 0.38 15.50
N ALA A 153 -11.49 -0.64 16.36
CA ALA A 153 -10.93 -0.55 17.71
C ALA A 153 -9.46 -0.15 17.70
N SER A 154 -8.65 -0.77 16.83
CA SER A 154 -7.23 -0.40 16.67
C SER A 154 -7.04 1.04 16.18
N ARG A 155 -7.89 1.51 15.26
CA ARG A 155 -7.86 2.89 14.75
C ARG A 155 -8.26 3.91 15.81
N ASP A 156 -9.31 3.60 16.57
CA ASP A 156 -9.79 4.47 17.64
C ASP A 156 -8.74 4.56 18.76
N ALA A 157 -8.03 3.47 19.07
CA ALA A 157 -6.87 3.51 19.97
C ALA A 157 -5.78 4.48 19.50
N GLN A 158 -5.41 4.43 18.21
CA GLN A 158 -4.42 5.33 17.62
C GLN A 158 -4.87 6.80 17.66
N LYS A 159 -6.15 7.07 17.34
CA LYS A 159 -6.70 8.44 17.37
C LYS A 159 -6.78 9.00 18.78
N GLU A 160 -7.13 8.19 19.77
CA GLU A 160 -7.14 8.62 21.17
C GLU A 160 -5.74 8.88 21.71
N HIS A 161 -4.75 8.10 21.27
CA HIS A 161 -3.35 8.26 21.69
C HIS A 161 -2.66 9.43 20.98
N ALA A 162 -3.00 9.70 19.72
CA ALA A 162 -2.40 10.76 18.90
C ALA A 162 -3.47 11.47 18.04
N PRO A 163 -4.30 12.34 18.63
CA PRO A 163 -5.46 12.95 17.96
C PRO A 163 -5.08 13.84 16.76
N ASP A 164 -3.89 14.42 16.77
CA ASP A 164 -3.40 15.29 15.70
C ASP A 164 -2.73 14.53 14.55
N LYS A 165 -2.72 13.19 14.58
CA LYS A 165 -2.06 12.35 13.57
C LYS A 165 -3.03 11.44 12.85
N ARG A 166 -2.75 11.19 11.58
CA ARG A 166 -3.46 10.17 10.79
C ARG A 166 -3.12 8.78 11.32
N PRO A 167 -4.12 7.95 11.66
CA PRO A 167 -3.88 6.56 11.98
C PRO A 167 -3.44 5.80 10.72
N PHE A 168 -2.41 4.96 10.84
CA PHE A 168 -2.01 4.03 9.79
C PHE A 168 -2.17 2.60 10.29
N LEU A 169 -3.00 1.83 9.60
CA LEU A 169 -3.29 0.45 9.92
C LEU A 169 -3.23 -0.41 8.67
N ILE A 170 -2.83 -1.65 8.88
CA ILE A 170 -2.91 -2.70 7.88
C ILE A 170 -3.87 -3.77 8.41
N SER A 171 -4.66 -4.38 7.52
CA SER A 171 -5.44 -5.56 7.89
C SER A 171 -5.45 -6.61 6.79
N ARG A 172 -5.57 -7.89 7.17
CA ARG A 172 -5.64 -8.99 6.19
C ARG A 172 -7.03 -9.16 5.61
N SER A 173 -8.02 -9.24 6.50
CA SER A 173 -9.40 -9.54 6.13
C SER A 173 -10.36 -8.50 6.69
N GLY A 174 -11.42 -8.21 5.95
CA GLY A 174 -12.50 -7.32 6.35
C GLY A 174 -13.68 -7.39 5.39
N GLY A 175 -14.85 -6.94 5.85
CA GLY A 175 -16.04 -6.80 5.01
C GLY A 175 -16.11 -5.48 4.25
N VAL A 176 -17.25 -5.23 3.60
CA VAL A 176 -17.53 -3.96 2.91
C VAL A 176 -17.27 -2.77 3.83
N GLY A 177 -16.53 -1.79 3.32
CA GLY A 177 -16.17 -0.58 4.08
C GLY A 177 -14.86 -0.67 4.87
N LEU A 178 -14.06 -1.75 4.72
CA LEU A 178 -12.73 -1.87 5.33
C LEU A 178 -11.79 -0.70 4.94
N HIS A 179 -11.92 -0.19 3.71
CA HIS A 179 -11.09 0.91 3.17
C HIS A 179 -11.21 2.22 3.96
N ARG A 180 -12.25 2.37 4.79
CA ARG A 180 -12.42 3.52 5.69
C ARG A 180 -11.41 3.52 6.85
N TYR A 181 -10.81 2.37 7.13
CA TYR A 181 -10.01 2.16 8.32
C TYR A 181 -8.57 1.77 8.02
N VAL A 182 -8.32 0.97 6.98
CA VAL A 182 -7.01 0.30 6.80
C VAL A 182 -6.54 0.29 5.35
N GLN A 183 -5.24 0.13 5.18
CA GLN A 183 -4.63 -0.43 3.96
C GLN A 183 -4.73 -1.97 4.03
N THR A 184 -4.88 -2.65 2.89
CA THR A 184 -4.94 -4.13 2.85
C THR A 184 -3.87 -4.74 1.96
N TRP A 185 -3.72 -6.06 2.02
CA TRP A 185 -2.93 -6.84 1.07
C TRP A 185 -3.59 -8.19 0.76
N SER A 186 -3.04 -8.93 -0.21
CA SER A 186 -3.59 -10.21 -0.69
C SER A 186 -3.39 -11.42 0.24
N GLY A 187 -2.84 -11.23 1.44
CA GLY A 187 -2.48 -12.35 2.32
C GLY A 187 -1.21 -13.08 1.87
N ASP A 188 -1.14 -14.36 2.24
CA ASP A 188 0.06 -15.19 2.25
C ASP A 188 0.41 -15.76 0.85
N ASN A 189 0.57 -14.88 -0.14
CA ASN A 189 0.81 -15.26 -1.53
C ASN A 189 2.11 -16.07 -1.71
N SER A 190 2.12 -17.12 -2.54
CA SER A 190 3.32 -17.94 -2.78
C SER A 190 4.38 -17.21 -3.62
N GLY A 191 5.64 -17.63 -3.52
CA GLY A 191 6.75 -17.18 -4.36
C GLY A 191 6.74 -17.89 -5.71
N GLY A 192 6.25 -17.22 -6.75
CA GLY A 192 6.25 -17.76 -8.12
C GLY A 192 5.77 -16.76 -9.18
N TRP A 193 6.10 -17.04 -10.45
CA TRP A 193 5.68 -16.25 -11.62
C TRP A 193 4.17 -16.20 -11.80
N GLU A 194 3.52 -17.34 -11.65
CA GLU A 194 2.05 -17.44 -11.69
C GLU A 194 1.40 -16.52 -10.65
N THR A 195 1.97 -16.46 -9.44
CA THR A 195 1.48 -15.58 -8.37
C THR A 195 1.72 -14.11 -8.67
N LEU A 196 2.86 -13.74 -9.26
CA LEU A 196 3.09 -12.36 -9.74
C LEU A 196 2.02 -11.96 -10.77
N LYS A 197 1.72 -12.84 -11.73
CA LYS A 197 0.69 -12.62 -12.75
C LYS A 197 -0.71 -12.48 -12.15
N TYR A 198 -1.11 -13.37 -11.25
CA TYR A 198 -2.43 -13.29 -10.62
C TYR A 198 -2.55 -12.15 -9.61
N ASN A 199 -1.46 -11.75 -8.94
CA ASN A 199 -1.47 -10.58 -8.08
C ASN A 199 -1.84 -9.31 -8.86
N LEU A 200 -1.35 -9.15 -10.10
CA LEU A 200 -1.78 -8.06 -10.98
C LEU A 200 -3.31 -8.05 -11.13
N LYS A 201 -3.92 -9.19 -11.49
CA LYS A 201 -5.39 -9.29 -11.68
C LYS A 201 -6.16 -9.09 -10.37
N MET A 202 -5.67 -9.68 -9.28
CA MET A 202 -6.28 -9.57 -7.97
C MET A 202 -6.27 -8.13 -7.47
N GLY A 203 -5.15 -7.42 -7.62
CA GLY A 203 -5.03 -6.01 -7.27
C GLY A 203 -6.00 -5.13 -8.07
N LEU A 204 -6.14 -5.38 -9.36
CA LEU A 204 -7.10 -4.67 -10.22
C LEU A 204 -8.56 -4.94 -9.82
N GLY A 205 -8.92 -6.21 -9.56
CA GLY A 205 -10.26 -6.57 -9.10
C GLY A 205 -10.61 -5.95 -7.74
N LEU A 206 -9.64 -5.90 -6.82
CA LEU A 206 -9.79 -5.28 -5.51
C LEU A 206 -9.95 -3.76 -5.61
N ALA A 207 -9.17 -3.12 -6.51
CA ALA A 207 -9.27 -1.70 -6.80
C ALA A 207 -10.66 -1.32 -7.37
N LEU A 208 -11.19 -2.11 -8.32
CA LEU A 208 -12.55 -1.94 -8.84
C LEU A 208 -13.63 -2.18 -7.78
N SER A 209 -13.34 -3.01 -6.77
CA SER A 209 -14.23 -3.28 -5.64
C SER A 209 -14.17 -2.18 -4.56
N GLY A 210 -13.59 -1.02 -4.87
CA GLY A 210 -13.48 0.13 -3.97
C GLY A 210 -12.38 0.01 -2.93
N VAL A 211 -11.46 -0.96 -3.06
CA VAL A 211 -10.33 -1.18 -2.14
C VAL A 211 -9.03 -0.98 -2.90
N SER A 212 -8.73 0.28 -3.22
CA SER A 212 -7.58 0.62 -4.07
C SER A 212 -6.30 0.88 -3.30
N ASN A 213 -6.37 1.26 -2.02
CA ASN A 213 -5.19 1.36 -1.16
C ASN A 213 -4.73 -0.04 -0.70
N ALA A 214 -4.11 -0.78 -1.62
CA ALA A 214 -3.69 -2.16 -1.40
C ALA A 214 -2.33 -2.47 -2.07
N GLY A 215 -1.84 -3.69 -1.86
CA GLY A 215 -0.71 -4.27 -2.57
C GLY A 215 -0.51 -5.73 -2.21
N HIS A 216 0.67 -6.27 -2.51
CA HIS A 216 1.00 -7.69 -2.30
C HIS A 216 2.30 -7.81 -1.49
N ASP A 217 2.60 -9.01 -1.01
CA ASP A 217 3.91 -9.28 -0.44
C ASP A 217 4.90 -9.55 -1.57
N ILE A 218 5.79 -8.57 -1.77
CA ILE A 218 6.71 -8.52 -2.90
C ILE A 218 7.79 -9.58 -2.73
N GLY A 219 7.97 -10.39 -3.77
CA GLY A 219 8.84 -11.57 -3.78
C GLY A 219 8.14 -12.87 -3.33
N GLY A 220 6.89 -12.82 -2.90
CA GLY A 220 6.20 -13.99 -2.36
C GLY A 220 6.34 -14.10 -0.85
N PHE A 221 5.23 -14.34 -0.16
CA PHE A 221 5.21 -14.59 1.27
C PHE A 221 5.65 -16.03 1.61
N SER A 222 5.03 -17.03 0.96
CA SER A 222 5.22 -18.46 1.26
C SER A 222 5.88 -19.22 0.11
N GLY A 223 6.25 -20.48 0.34
CA GLY A 223 6.91 -21.31 -0.68
C GLY A 223 8.40 -20.96 -0.85
N PRO A 224 9.02 -21.33 -1.98
CA PRO A 224 10.43 -21.02 -2.24
C PRO A 224 10.69 -19.52 -2.33
N ALA A 225 11.88 -19.10 -1.88
CA ALA A 225 12.36 -17.75 -2.13
C ALA A 225 12.49 -17.50 -3.65
N PRO A 226 12.16 -16.29 -4.14
CA PRO A 226 12.23 -15.98 -5.56
C PRO A 226 13.67 -15.98 -6.04
N ASP A 227 13.91 -16.44 -7.26
CA ASP A 227 15.20 -16.26 -7.91
C ASP A 227 15.45 -14.75 -8.22
N PRO A 228 16.68 -14.38 -8.63
CA PRO A 228 17.01 -12.98 -8.90
C PRO A 228 16.14 -12.31 -9.97
N GLU A 229 15.71 -13.03 -11.00
CA GLU A 229 14.89 -12.45 -12.07
C GLU A 229 13.47 -12.19 -11.56
N LEU A 230 12.84 -13.20 -10.97
CA LEU A 230 11.50 -13.10 -10.40
C LEU A 230 11.45 -11.98 -9.36
N PHE A 231 12.47 -11.87 -8.50
CA PHE A 231 12.52 -10.81 -7.49
C PHE A 231 12.58 -9.41 -8.12
N VAL A 232 13.42 -9.20 -9.14
CA VAL A 232 13.47 -7.92 -9.88
C VAL A 232 12.13 -7.60 -10.52
N ARG A 233 11.50 -8.57 -11.22
CA ARG A 233 10.21 -8.34 -11.87
C ARG A 233 9.10 -8.01 -10.88
N TRP A 234 9.10 -8.66 -9.71
CA TRP A 234 8.15 -8.36 -8.66
C TRP A 234 8.35 -6.96 -8.08
N VAL A 235 9.59 -6.52 -7.90
CA VAL A 235 9.88 -5.14 -7.46
C VAL A 235 9.48 -4.14 -8.54
N GLN A 236 9.76 -4.42 -9.83
CA GLN A 236 9.33 -3.59 -10.97
C GLN A 236 7.80 -3.41 -11.00
N PHE A 237 7.03 -4.46 -10.71
CA PHE A 237 5.58 -4.37 -10.55
C PHE A 237 5.20 -3.59 -9.28
N GLY A 238 5.79 -3.96 -8.14
CA GLY A 238 5.41 -3.46 -6.83
C GLY A 238 5.63 -1.97 -6.63
N VAL A 239 6.64 -1.37 -7.26
CA VAL A 239 6.97 0.06 -7.07
C VAL A 239 5.84 1.02 -7.44
N PHE A 240 4.85 0.55 -8.21
CA PHE A 240 3.67 1.32 -8.60
C PHE A 240 2.45 1.11 -7.68
N LEU A 241 2.45 0.12 -6.80
CA LEU A 241 1.32 -0.20 -5.94
C LEU A 241 1.23 0.74 -4.73
N PRO A 242 0.03 1.09 -4.23
CA PRO A 242 -0.10 1.89 -3.01
C PRO A 242 0.65 1.30 -1.80
N ARG A 243 0.56 -0.01 -1.59
CA ARG A 243 1.38 -0.74 -0.61
C ARG A 243 2.59 -1.38 -1.29
N PHE A 244 3.78 -0.90 -0.96
CA PHE A 244 5.05 -1.55 -1.31
C PHE A 244 5.67 -2.16 -0.06
N SER A 245 5.64 -3.48 0.04
CA SER A 245 6.22 -4.21 1.16
C SER A 245 6.89 -5.48 0.65
N ILE A 246 8.19 -5.60 0.90
CA ILE A 246 8.91 -6.86 0.75
C ILE A 246 8.72 -7.62 2.06
N HIS A 247 8.07 -8.78 1.97
CA HIS A 247 7.65 -9.54 3.14
C HIS A 247 7.61 -11.03 2.84
N SER A 248 8.14 -11.86 3.72
CA SER A 248 8.04 -13.30 3.58
C SER A 248 8.22 -14.09 4.87
N TRP A 249 7.85 -15.35 4.79
CA TRP A 249 8.16 -16.41 5.72
C TRP A 249 8.43 -17.70 4.92
N HIS A 250 9.69 -18.14 4.91
CA HIS A 250 10.09 -19.39 4.27
C HIS A 250 10.37 -20.47 5.33
N ALA A 251 10.01 -21.72 5.01
CA ALA A 251 10.14 -22.84 5.93
C ALA A 251 11.62 -23.15 6.28
N ASP A 252 12.55 -22.78 5.42
CA ASP A 252 14.00 -22.93 5.62
C ASP A 252 14.62 -21.80 6.47
N GLY A 253 13.81 -20.83 6.91
CA GLY A 253 14.24 -19.70 7.72
C GLY A 253 14.87 -18.55 6.94
N THR A 254 14.95 -18.64 5.61
CA THR A 254 15.32 -17.51 4.76
C THR A 254 14.22 -16.45 4.75
N VAL A 255 14.57 -15.23 4.35
CA VAL A 255 13.66 -14.10 4.25
C VAL A 255 13.94 -13.29 2.99
N ASN A 256 12.90 -12.66 2.46
CA ASN A 256 13.04 -11.72 1.37
C ASN A 256 13.57 -10.39 1.91
N GLU A 257 14.76 -10.00 1.45
CA GLU A 257 15.38 -8.72 1.75
C GLU A 257 15.74 -8.01 0.44
N PRO A 258 15.75 -6.67 0.39
CA PRO A 258 16.13 -5.92 -0.80
C PRO A 258 17.52 -6.29 -1.36
N TRP A 259 18.39 -6.86 -0.53
CA TRP A 259 19.77 -7.25 -0.85
C TRP A 259 20.00 -8.77 -0.84
N MET A 260 18.95 -9.60 -0.79
CA MET A 260 19.08 -11.07 -0.72
C MET A 260 19.86 -11.66 -1.92
N HIS A 261 19.83 -10.96 -3.06
CA HIS A 261 20.55 -11.30 -4.29
C HIS A 261 21.52 -10.18 -4.65
N SER A 262 22.81 -10.38 -4.34
CA SER A 262 23.85 -9.35 -4.53
C SER A 262 23.93 -8.82 -5.97
N GLN A 263 23.76 -9.71 -6.95
CA GLN A 263 23.85 -9.36 -8.38
C GLN A 263 22.73 -8.42 -8.87
N VAL A 264 21.57 -8.38 -8.21
CA VAL A 264 20.45 -7.50 -8.57
C VAL A 264 20.19 -6.36 -7.59
N THR A 265 20.90 -6.34 -6.46
CA THR A 265 20.74 -5.31 -5.41
C THR A 265 20.81 -3.88 -5.97
N PRO A 266 21.70 -3.52 -6.91
CA PRO A 266 21.69 -2.18 -7.52
C PRO A 266 20.37 -1.84 -8.21
N PHE A 267 19.78 -2.79 -8.96
CA PHE A 267 18.50 -2.60 -9.64
C PHE A 267 17.36 -2.43 -8.64
N ILE A 268 17.31 -3.27 -7.59
CA ILE A 268 16.30 -3.16 -6.53
C ILE A 268 16.38 -1.80 -5.82
N ARG A 269 17.59 -1.34 -5.47
CA ARG A 269 17.81 -0.03 -4.87
C ARG A 269 17.31 1.10 -5.77
N ASP A 270 17.61 1.04 -7.06
CA ASP A 270 17.29 2.12 -7.99
C ASP A 270 15.79 2.14 -8.34
N LEU A 271 15.13 0.98 -8.36
CA LEU A 271 13.67 0.86 -8.43
C LEU A 271 12.99 1.43 -7.18
N ILE A 272 13.51 1.15 -5.98
CA ILE A 272 13.00 1.77 -4.74
C ILE A 272 13.16 3.28 -4.80
N LYS A 273 14.32 3.80 -5.23
CA LYS A 273 14.52 5.25 -5.44
C LYS A 273 13.53 5.82 -6.45
N PHE A 274 13.26 5.09 -7.54
CA PHE A 274 12.26 5.49 -8.53
C PHE A 274 10.87 5.60 -7.90
N ARG A 275 10.46 4.65 -7.06
CA ARG A 275 9.23 4.78 -6.25
C ARG A 275 9.24 6.05 -5.39
N TYR A 276 10.33 6.34 -4.69
CA TYR A 276 10.43 7.55 -3.86
C TYR A 276 10.29 8.85 -4.68
N ARG A 277 10.81 8.87 -5.91
CA ARG A 277 10.57 9.98 -6.85
C ARG A 277 9.09 10.09 -7.23
N LEU A 278 8.39 8.98 -7.38
CA LEU A 278 6.96 8.93 -7.71
C LEU A 278 6.02 9.10 -6.50
N ILE A 279 6.52 9.20 -5.26
CA ILE A 279 5.67 9.34 -4.06
C ILE A 279 4.62 10.43 -4.24
N PRO A 280 4.92 11.63 -4.78
CA PRO A 280 3.89 12.63 -4.89
C PRO A 280 2.79 12.32 -5.91
N TYR A 281 3.10 11.59 -6.97
CA TYR A 281 2.10 11.07 -7.89
C TYR A 281 1.21 10.03 -7.20
N LEU A 282 1.82 9.05 -6.53
CA LEU A 282 1.06 8.04 -5.77
C LEU A 282 0.20 8.68 -4.66
N TYR A 283 0.71 9.75 -4.04
CA TYR A 283 0.00 10.50 -3.00
C TYR A 283 -1.20 11.26 -3.56
N ASP A 284 -1.05 11.91 -4.72
CA ASP A 284 -2.15 12.54 -5.45
C ASP A 284 -3.24 11.54 -5.83
N LEU A 285 -2.84 10.34 -6.28
CA LEU A 285 -3.79 9.28 -6.61
C LEU A 285 -4.53 8.75 -5.38
N LEU A 286 -3.85 8.62 -4.24
CA LEU A 286 -4.50 8.27 -2.97
C LEU A 286 -5.48 9.35 -2.49
N TRP A 287 -5.16 10.63 -2.74
CA TRP A 287 -6.10 11.73 -2.49
C TRP A 287 -7.33 11.65 -3.39
N ARG A 288 -7.16 11.41 -4.70
CA ARG A 288 -8.29 11.22 -5.64
C ARG A 288 -9.14 10.01 -5.26
N TYR A 289 -8.50 8.92 -4.84
CA TYR A 289 -9.20 7.76 -4.29
C TYR A 289 -10.01 8.14 -3.05
N HIS A 290 -9.42 8.90 -2.12
CA HIS A 290 -10.11 9.35 -0.91
C HIS A 290 -11.30 10.28 -1.20
N ARG A 291 -11.12 11.24 -2.11
CA ARG A 291 -12.09 12.30 -2.40
C ARG A 291 -13.18 11.87 -3.37
N ASP A 292 -12.79 11.19 -4.44
CA ASP A 292 -13.61 10.94 -5.63
C ASP A 292 -13.81 9.44 -5.92
N TYR A 293 -13.30 8.55 -5.06
CA TYR A 293 -13.30 7.09 -5.26
C TYR A 293 -12.60 6.61 -6.53
N GLU A 294 -11.75 7.44 -7.14
CA GLU A 294 -10.96 7.04 -8.30
C GLU A 294 -9.89 6.01 -7.90
N PRO A 295 -9.87 4.78 -8.47
CA PRO A 295 -8.85 3.81 -8.10
C PRO A 295 -7.43 4.28 -8.47
N VAL A 296 -6.43 3.91 -7.68
CA VAL A 296 -5.02 4.21 -7.95
C VAL A 296 -4.50 3.36 -9.11
N THR A 297 -4.73 2.05 -9.07
CA THR A 297 -4.46 1.13 -10.19
C THR A 297 -5.77 0.76 -10.86
N ARG A 298 -5.76 0.69 -12.20
CA ARG A 298 -6.97 0.52 -13.02
C ARG A 298 -6.70 -0.43 -14.19
N PRO A 299 -7.62 -1.33 -14.54
CA PRO A 299 -7.50 -2.05 -15.81
C PRO A 299 -7.63 -1.07 -16.97
N THR A 300 -7.08 -1.41 -18.13
CA THR A 300 -7.07 -0.53 -19.30
C THR A 300 -8.49 -0.13 -19.74
N PHE A 301 -9.47 -1.04 -19.69
CA PHE A 301 -10.86 -0.72 -20.03
C PHE A 301 -11.51 0.35 -19.14
N TYR A 302 -11.01 0.55 -17.91
CA TYR A 302 -11.54 1.59 -17.02
C TYR A 302 -11.26 2.99 -17.59
N GLU A 303 -10.07 3.18 -18.17
CA GLU A 303 -9.66 4.46 -18.77
C GLU A 303 -10.06 4.59 -20.24
N PHE A 304 -10.22 3.46 -20.94
CA PHE A 304 -10.49 3.38 -22.37
C PHE A 304 -11.68 2.44 -22.66
N PRO A 305 -12.89 2.78 -22.19
CA PRO A 305 -14.06 1.92 -22.33
C PRO A 305 -14.51 1.76 -23.79
N ASP A 306 -14.22 2.76 -24.63
CA ASP A 306 -14.58 2.79 -26.05
C ASP A 306 -13.59 2.01 -26.95
N ASP A 307 -12.48 1.50 -26.38
CA ASP A 307 -11.52 0.68 -27.10
C ASP A 307 -11.80 -0.82 -26.84
N PRO A 308 -12.31 -1.57 -27.84
CA PRO A 308 -12.62 -2.99 -27.66
C PRO A 308 -11.42 -3.85 -27.25
N ALA A 309 -10.19 -3.47 -27.64
CA ALA A 309 -9.00 -4.24 -27.29
C ALA A 309 -8.66 -4.14 -25.80
N CYS A 310 -9.05 -3.05 -25.13
CA CYS A 310 -8.84 -2.87 -23.69
C CYS A 310 -9.71 -3.78 -22.82
N TRP A 311 -10.78 -4.34 -23.37
CA TRP A 311 -11.62 -5.35 -22.70
C TRP A 311 -11.04 -6.76 -22.75
N GLY A 312 -10.06 -6.99 -23.62
CA GLY A 312 -9.33 -8.26 -23.69
C GLY A 312 -8.45 -8.49 -22.46
N GLU A 313 -8.22 -9.75 -22.12
CA GLU A 313 -7.27 -10.11 -21.07
C GLU A 313 -5.85 -9.67 -21.48
N ASN A 314 -5.20 -8.91 -20.58
CA ASN A 314 -3.91 -8.29 -20.85
C ASN A 314 -3.14 -8.10 -19.53
N ASP A 315 -1.82 -8.03 -19.60
CA ASP A 315 -0.93 -7.89 -18.44
C ASP A 315 -0.37 -6.47 -18.35
N GLU A 316 -1.26 -5.49 -18.57
CA GLU A 316 -1.03 -4.07 -18.47
C GLU A 316 -1.95 -3.47 -17.39
N MET A 317 -1.50 -2.39 -16.75
CA MET A 317 -2.34 -1.62 -15.84
C MET A 317 -2.10 -0.14 -15.99
N MET A 318 -3.17 0.63 -15.81
CA MET A 318 -3.07 2.06 -15.62
C MET A 318 -2.75 2.36 -14.15
N VAL A 319 -1.81 3.28 -13.92
CA VAL A 319 -1.56 3.87 -12.60
C VAL A 319 -1.99 5.32 -12.70
N GLY A 320 -3.12 5.64 -12.09
CA GLY A 320 -3.87 6.85 -12.40
C GLY A 320 -4.26 6.91 -13.88
N ARG A 321 -4.44 8.14 -14.39
CA ARG A 321 -4.78 8.38 -15.80
C ARG A 321 -3.56 8.49 -16.73
N SER A 322 -2.37 8.66 -16.14
CA SER A 322 -1.20 9.15 -16.87
C SER A 322 -0.17 8.08 -17.21
N LEU A 323 -0.11 6.97 -16.46
CA LEU A 323 0.91 5.95 -16.66
C LEU A 323 0.29 4.61 -17.06
N LEU A 324 0.76 4.04 -18.16
CA LEU A 324 0.50 2.66 -18.55
C LEU A 324 1.73 1.83 -18.19
N VAL A 325 1.59 0.94 -17.21
CA VAL A 325 2.63 0.01 -16.76
C VAL A 325 2.39 -1.33 -17.43
N ALA A 326 3.42 -1.92 -18.03
CA ALA A 326 3.36 -3.25 -18.62
C ALA A 326 4.33 -4.20 -17.88
N PRO A 327 3.93 -4.76 -16.73
CA PRO A 327 4.78 -5.71 -16.00
C PRO A 327 5.22 -6.89 -16.87
N VAL A 328 6.44 -7.37 -16.61
CA VAL A 328 6.88 -8.68 -17.10
C VAL A 328 6.49 -9.72 -16.05
N VAL A 329 5.59 -10.63 -16.42
CA VAL A 329 5.00 -11.63 -15.53
C VAL A 329 5.31 -13.07 -15.96
N GLU A 330 6.25 -13.24 -16.89
CA GLU A 330 6.74 -14.52 -17.40
C GLU A 330 8.29 -14.52 -17.41
N PRO A 331 8.94 -15.69 -17.18
CA PRO A 331 10.40 -15.79 -17.10
C PRO A 331 11.09 -15.56 -18.46
N GLY A 332 12.30 -14.98 -18.42
CA GLY A 332 13.18 -14.85 -19.58
C GLY A 332 12.77 -13.77 -20.59
N VAL A 333 11.71 -13.01 -20.31
CA VAL A 333 11.23 -11.96 -21.23
C VAL A 333 12.17 -10.75 -21.15
N VAL A 334 12.86 -10.48 -22.26
CA VAL A 334 13.76 -9.32 -22.43
C VAL A 334 13.16 -8.24 -23.34
N ASP A 335 12.12 -8.58 -24.10
CA ASP A 335 11.32 -7.69 -24.92
C ASP A 335 9.84 -7.97 -24.69
N ARG A 336 9.07 -6.93 -24.35
CA ARG A 336 7.63 -7.02 -24.07
C ARG A 336 6.87 -6.33 -25.20
N GLN A 337 5.96 -7.06 -25.83
CA GLN A 337 4.94 -6.46 -26.69
C GLN A 337 3.92 -5.75 -25.80
N VAL A 338 3.49 -4.53 -26.11
CA VAL A 338 2.53 -3.76 -25.29
C VAL A 338 1.46 -3.20 -26.19
N TYR A 339 0.19 -3.38 -25.82
CA TYR A 339 -0.91 -2.67 -26.50
C TYR A 339 -1.01 -1.25 -25.98
N LEU A 340 -1.01 -0.28 -26.90
CA LEU A 340 -1.28 1.12 -26.58
C LEU A 340 -2.78 1.39 -26.82
N PRO A 341 -3.57 1.71 -25.78
CA PRO A 341 -4.97 2.06 -25.97
C PRO A 341 -5.15 3.20 -26.97
N SER A 342 -6.15 3.05 -27.84
CA SER A 342 -6.58 4.07 -28.80
C SER A 342 -7.21 5.28 -28.11
N GLY A 343 -7.40 6.37 -28.86
CA GLY A 343 -7.91 7.64 -28.31
C GLY A 343 -6.90 8.44 -27.50
N ALA A 344 -5.63 8.03 -27.47
CA ALA A 344 -4.52 8.79 -26.91
C ALA A 344 -3.22 8.48 -27.66
N ARG A 345 -2.29 9.44 -27.63
CA ARG A 345 -0.88 9.20 -27.94
C ARG A 345 -0.14 8.83 -26.66
N TRP A 346 0.91 8.05 -26.80
CA TRP A 346 1.73 7.57 -25.69
C TRP A 346 3.20 7.89 -25.93
N TYR A 347 3.90 8.21 -24.86
CA TYR A 347 5.35 8.36 -24.82
C TYR A 347 5.94 7.14 -24.15
N ASP A 348 7.01 6.59 -24.71
CA ASP A 348 7.94 5.80 -23.89
C ASP A 348 8.46 6.69 -22.77
N PHE A 349 8.24 6.28 -21.53
CA PHE A 349 8.55 7.12 -20.36
C PHE A 349 10.04 7.45 -20.27
N TRP A 350 10.90 6.60 -20.83
CA TRP A 350 12.35 6.72 -20.69
C TRP A 350 13.00 7.41 -21.87
N SER A 351 12.67 7.02 -23.10
CA SER A 351 13.27 7.62 -24.30
C SER A 351 12.57 8.89 -24.77
N GLY A 352 11.30 9.08 -24.36
CA GLY A 352 10.45 10.15 -24.88
C GLY A 352 9.94 9.89 -26.30
N GLU A 353 10.19 8.73 -26.89
CA GLU A 353 9.66 8.39 -28.20
C GLU A 353 8.13 8.30 -28.14
N ALA A 354 7.43 8.89 -29.12
CA ALA A 354 5.99 9.02 -29.12
C ALA A 354 5.31 8.09 -30.13
N PHE A 355 4.15 7.54 -29.76
CA PHE A 355 3.42 6.52 -30.50
C PHE A 355 1.94 6.84 -30.52
N GLU A 356 1.30 6.67 -31.67
CA GLU A 356 -0.17 6.67 -31.73
C GLU A 356 -0.73 5.49 -30.92
N GLY A 357 -1.89 5.66 -30.30
CA GLY A 357 -2.64 4.56 -29.72
C GLY A 357 -3.28 3.65 -30.78
N GLY A 358 -3.92 2.58 -30.33
CA GLY A 358 -4.60 1.60 -31.18
C GLY A 358 -3.67 0.55 -31.82
N GLN A 359 -2.44 0.41 -31.31
CA GLN A 359 -1.44 -0.47 -31.89
C GLN A 359 -0.63 -1.21 -30.82
N PHE A 360 0.01 -2.30 -31.23
CA PHE A 360 1.04 -2.95 -30.44
C PHE A 360 2.41 -2.39 -30.77
N ILE A 361 3.21 -2.18 -29.74
CA ILE A 361 4.63 -1.83 -29.81
C ILE A 361 5.47 -2.90 -29.12
N THR A 362 6.76 -2.98 -29.42
CA THR A 362 7.71 -3.83 -28.67
C THR A 362 8.70 -2.96 -27.92
N ARG A 363 8.91 -3.26 -26.64
CA ARG A 363 9.87 -2.55 -25.79
C ARG A 363 10.81 -3.50 -25.08
N ALA A 364 12.08 -3.10 -25.05
CA ALA A 364 13.06 -3.74 -24.19
C ALA A 364 12.57 -3.67 -22.72
N ALA A 365 12.65 -4.80 -22.03
CA ALA A 365 12.27 -4.96 -20.65
C ALA A 365 13.51 -5.31 -19.80
N PRO A 366 14.53 -4.43 -19.70
CA PRO A 366 15.70 -4.70 -18.90
C PRO A 366 15.37 -4.76 -17.40
N TRP A 367 16.27 -5.29 -16.58
CA TRP A 367 16.12 -5.29 -15.12
C TRP A 367 16.20 -3.88 -14.51
N ALA A 368 16.95 -2.98 -15.15
CA ALA A 368 17.21 -1.64 -14.63
C ALA A 368 15.99 -0.70 -14.57
N ARG A 369 14.96 -0.94 -15.40
CA ARG A 369 13.77 -0.09 -15.46
C ARG A 369 12.55 -0.87 -15.96
N PRO A 370 11.34 -0.55 -15.45
CA PRO A 370 10.10 -1.19 -15.92
C PRO A 370 9.73 -0.73 -17.34
N VAL A 371 8.94 -1.53 -18.05
CA VAL A 371 8.26 -1.10 -19.28
C VAL A 371 7.13 -0.17 -18.89
N LEU A 372 7.27 1.10 -19.25
CA LEU A 372 6.45 2.19 -18.74
C LEU A 372 6.18 3.21 -19.85
N LEU A 373 4.93 3.56 -20.04
CA LEU A 373 4.49 4.56 -20.99
C LEU A 373 3.77 5.68 -20.25
N ALA A 374 3.98 6.92 -20.68
CA ALA A 374 3.21 8.07 -20.24
C ALA A 374 2.20 8.48 -21.31
N ARG A 375 0.97 8.77 -20.91
CA ARG A 375 -0.04 9.32 -21.81
C ARG A 375 0.37 10.74 -22.20
N GLU A 376 0.20 11.11 -23.47
CA GLU A 376 0.32 12.50 -23.92
C GLU A 376 -0.60 13.42 -23.10
N SER A 377 -0.21 14.68 -22.96
CA SER A 377 -0.95 15.71 -22.23
C SER A 377 -1.09 15.40 -20.74
N CYS A 378 0.00 14.98 -20.10
CA CYS A 378 0.05 14.80 -18.65
C CYS A 378 1.24 15.51 -18.01
N ALA A 379 1.07 15.85 -16.73
CA ALA A 379 2.12 16.35 -15.85
C ALA A 379 2.17 15.46 -14.60
N ILE A 380 3.27 14.72 -14.43
CA ILE A 380 3.44 13.75 -13.35
C ILE A 380 4.25 14.40 -12.22
N PRO A 381 3.64 14.66 -11.05
CA PRO A 381 4.36 15.22 -9.91
C PRO A 381 5.39 14.23 -9.37
N VAL A 382 6.63 14.69 -9.23
CA VAL A 382 7.75 13.91 -8.72
C VAL A 382 8.48 14.67 -7.61
N ASN A 383 9.18 13.92 -6.75
CA ASN A 383 10.18 14.47 -5.85
C ASN A 383 11.57 14.27 -6.47
N VAL A 384 12.24 15.36 -6.83
CA VAL A 384 13.56 15.32 -7.47
C VAL A 384 14.70 15.28 -6.44
N ALA A 385 14.40 15.46 -5.15
CA ALA A 385 15.38 15.34 -4.09
C ALA A 385 15.71 13.86 -3.81
N SER A 386 16.97 13.62 -3.47
CA SER A 386 17.40 12.31 -2.97
C SER A 386 16.84 12.07 -1.56
N GLN A 387 16.24 10.88 -1.37
CA GLN A 387 15.61 10.47 -0.12
C GLN A 387 16.50 9.50 0.66
N THR A 388 16.54 9.68 1.98
CA THR A 388 17.01 8.67 2.93
C THR A 388 16.02 8.57 4.08
N PHE A 389 16.13 7.55 4.93
CA PHE A 389 15.27 7.47 6.12
C PHE A 389 15.46 8.67 7.05
N LEU A 390 16.69 9.18 7.17
CA LEU A 390 17.05 10.33 8.00
C LEU A 390 16.70 11.68 7.36
N SER A 391 16.65 11.74 6.02
CA SER A 391 16.37 12.96 5.27
C SER A 391 15.20 12.75 4.32
N ARG A 392 14.02 13.17 4.76
CA ARG A 392 12.81 13.28 3.94
C ARG A 392 12.83 14.59 3.17
N ALA A 393 13.90 14.85 2.42
CA ALA A 393 14.00 16.05 1.63
C ALA A 393 12.81 16.12 0.65
N ASP A 394 12.30 17.30 0.36
CA ASP A 394 11.26 17.42 -0.65
C ASP A 394 11.66 18.53 -1.59
N ARG A 395 11.71 18.21 -2.88
CA ARG A 395 11.87 19.17 -3.96
C ARG A 395 10.92 18.79 -5.06
N ARG A 396 9.92 19.64 -5.26
CA ARG A 396 8.90 19.41 -6.27
C ARG A 396 9.48 19.42 -7.68
N GLY A 397 9.04 18.49 -8.50
CA GLY A 397 9.15 18.55 -9.95
C GLY A 397 7.92 17.99 -10.66
N PHE A 398 7.85 18.23 -11.96
CA PHE A 398 6.82 17.72 -12.86
C PHE A 398 7.47 17.17 -14.13
N LEU A 399 7.26 15.88 -14.39
CA LEU A 399 7.54 15.30 -15.71
C LEU A 399 6.36 15.65 -16.63
N ILE A 400 6.58 16.51 -17.61
CA ILE A 400 5.57 16.96 -18.56
C ILE A 400 5.72 16.17 -19.85
N PHE A 401 4.67 15.47 -20.25
CA PHE A 401 4.56 14.83 -21.55
C PHE A 401 3.60 15.66 -22.41
N PRO A 402 4.11 16.68 -23.13
CA PRO A 402 3.28 17.66 -23.85
C PRO A 402 2.65 17.03 -25.10
N PRO A 403 1.71 17.71 -25.78
CA PRO A 403 1.33 17.34 -27.13
C PRO A 403 2.52 17.36 -28.09
N VAL A 404 2.65 16.41 -29.03
CA VAL A 404 3.73 16.41 -30.04
C VAL A 404 3.63 17.62 -31.00
N GLY A 405 2.42 18.15 -31.20
CA GLY A 405 2.15 19.28 -32.07
C GLY A 405 1.36 20.38 -31.38
N ARG A 406 0.40 20.94 -32.11
CA ARG A 406 -0.53 21.95 -31.57
C ARG A 406 -1.47 21.32 -30.55
N GLY A 407 -1.47 21.84 -29.34
CA GLY A 407 -2.38 21.39 -28.30
C GLY A 407 -2.18 22.14 -27.00
N ALA A 408 -3.08 21.88 -26.06
CA ALA A 408 -3.00 22.43 -24.71
C ALA A 408 -3.61 21.45 -23.72
N PHE A 409 -3.12 21.47 -22.48
CA PHE A 409 -3.72 20.75 -21.38
C PHE A 409 -3.47 21.45 -20.05
N ALA A 410 -4.28 21.08 -19.05
CA ALA A 410 -4.08 21.51 -17.67
C ALA A 410 -4.05 20.29 -16.75
N ALA A 411 -3.28 20.41 -15.67
CA ALA A 411 -3.17 19.40 -14.62
C ALA A 411 -3.18 20.06 -13.25
N GLU A 412 -3.71 19.34 -12.28
CA GLU A 412 -3.65 19.70 -10.87
C GLU A 412 -3.04 18.56 -10.06
N ASN A 413 -2.25 18.91 -9.04
CA ASN A 413 -1.70 17.99 -8.05
C ASN A 413 -2.06 18.48 -6.65
N PHE A 414 -2.41 17.57 -5.74
CA PHE A 414 -2.68 17.82 -4.33
C PHE A 414 -1.42 17.69 -3.46
N GLU A 415 -1.33 18.57 -2.45
CA GLU A 415 -0.35 18.51 -1.37
C GLU A 415 -0.98 18.89 -0.01
N ASP A 416 -0.49 18.26 1.05
CA ASP A 416 -0.74 18.64 2.44
C ASP A 416 0.49 18.24 3.30
N ASP A 417 0.36 18.29 4.61
CA ASP A 417 1.46 17.99 5.54
C ASP A 417 1.86 16.50 5.61
N GLY A 418 1.11 15.60 4.98
CA GLY A 418 1.36 14.15 4.97
C GLY A 418 1.12 13.42 6.30
N GLU A 419 0.75 14.12 7.37
CA GLU A 419 0.80 13.58 8.74
C GLU A 419 -0.51 13.82 9.53
N SER A 420 -1.16 14.98 9.41
CA SER A 420 -2.33 15.36 10.24
C SER A 420 -3.65 15.38 9.45
N GLU A 421 -4.81 15.45 10.12
CA GLU A 421 -6.09 15.63 9.41
C GLU A 421 -6.41 17.10 9.03
N ALA A 422 -5.42 18.00 9.02
CA ALA A 422 -5.61 19.43 8.71
C ALA A 422 -6.28 19.69 7.35
N TYR A 423 -6.12 18.79 6.38
CA TYR A 423 -6.81 18.86 5.07
C TYR A 423 -8.34 19.00 5.22
N ARG A 424 -8.94 18.44 6.28
CA ARG A 424 -10.38 18.54 6.56
C ARG A 424 -10.85 19.96 6.87
N THR A 425 -9.92 20.82 7.31
CA THR A 425 -10.19 22.22 7.68
C THR A 425 -9.53 23.21 6.71
N GLY A 426 -9.12 22.74 5.53
CA GLY A 426 -8.51 23.57 4.49
C GLY A 426 -6.98 23.69 4.58
N GLY A 427 -6.32 22.95 5.47
CA GLY A 427 -4.87 22.85 5.59
C GLY A 427 -4.20 22.04 4.47
N TYR A 428 -4.61 22.28 3.22
CA TYR A 428 -4.08 21.63 2.02
C TYR A 428 -3.86 22.67 0.92
N GLY A 429 -3.22 22.25 -0.15
CA GLY A 429 -3.03 23.03 -1.35
C GLY A 429 -2.54 22.15 -2.47
N GLY A 430 -1.74 22.71 -3.36
CA GLY A 430 -1.14 21.95 -4.44
C GLY A 430 -0.67 22.82 -5.58
N TRP A 431 -0.60 22.21 -6.76
CA TRP A 431 -0.07 22.81 -7.96
C TRP A 431 -1.08 22.81 -9.10
N ARG A 432 -1.04 23.88 -9.90
CA ARG A 432 -1.68 24.00 -11.21
C ARG A 432 -0.61 24.10 -12.27
N ILE A 433 -0.79 23.33 -13.34
CA ILE A 433 0.06 23.33 -14.50
C ILE A 433 -0.84 23.55 -15.70
N ALA A 434 -0.54 24.53 -16.54
CA ALA A 434 -1.12 24.66 -17.87
C ALA A 434 0.02 24.60 -18.89
N VAL A 435 -0.15 23.80 -19.93
CA VAL A 435 0.82 23.65 -21.00
C VAL A 435 0.13 23.93 -22.32
N GLU A 436 0.77 24.73 -23.14
CA GLU A 436 0.42 24.97 -24.54
C GLU A 436 1.63 24.61 -25.38
N SER A 437 1.41 23.95 -26.52
CA SER A 437 2.51 23.58 -27.42
C SER A 437 2.11 23.76 -28.87
N ASP A 438 3.12 23.93 -29.71
CA ASP A 438 3.05 23.71 -31.15
C ASP A 438 4.24 22.86 -31.63
N TYR A 439 4.49 22.84 -32.93
CA TYR A 439 5.56 22.06 -33.53
C TYR A 439 6.97 22.63 -33.26
N LYS A 440 7.09 23.84 -32.74
CA LYS A 440 8.36 24.54 -32.52
C LYS A 440 8.61 24.88 -31.06
N SER A 441 7.56 25.04 -30.27
CA SER A 441 7.65 25.58 -28.92
C SER A 441 6.66 24.94 -27.94
N ILE A 442 7.02 24.99 -26.65
CA ILE A 442 6.19 24.61 -25.52
C ILE A 442 6.21 25.77 -24.52
N SER A 443 5.04 26.16 -24.02
CA SER A 443 4.90 27.07 -22.90
C SER A 443 4.23 26.37 -21.73
N ALA A 444 4.86 26.40 -20.56
CA ALA A 444 4.32 25.84 -19.32
C ALA A 444 4.14 26.94 -18.27
N ARG A 445 2.93 27.04 -17.72
CA ARG A 445 2.59 27.89 -16.56
C ARG A 445 2.42 27.04 -15.32
N VAL A 446 3.15 27.34 -14.26
CA VAL A 446 3.21 26.52 -13.03
C VAL A 446 3.02 27.38 -11.80
N GLY A 447 2.09 27.00 -10.93
CA GLY A 447 1.64 27.86 -9.83
C GLY A 447 1.01 27.05 -8.72
N ARG A 448 0.96 27.62 -7.52
CA ARG A 448 0.37 26.97 -6.35
C ARG A 448 -1.07 27.41 -6.12
N TYR A 449 -1.83 26.57 -5.42
CA TYR A 449 -3.14 26.92 -4.87
C TYR A 449 -3.27 26.40 -3.42
N GLY A 450 -4.28 26.91 -2.72
CA GLY A 450 -4.59 26.51 -1.35
C GLY A 450 -3.67 27.12 -0.29
N ALA A 451 -3.85 26.69 0.95
CA ALA A 451 -3.19 27.26 2.13
C ALA A 451 -1.87 26.55 2.50
N PHE A 452 -1.61 25.36 1.96
CA PHE A 452 -0.40 24.62 2.28
C PHE A 452 0.84 25.24 1.62
N ALA A 453 1.73 25.77 2.46
CA ALA A 453 2.94 26.51 2.07
C ALA A 453 4.17 25.60 1.84
N GLY A 454 3.98 24.46 1.17
CA GLY A 454 5.06 23.52 0.81
C GLY A 454 6.12 24.13 -0.13
N ASN A 455 6.74 23.31 -0.98
CA ASN A 455 7.73 23.77 -1.98
C ASN A 455 7.28 25.05 -2.71
N SER A 456 8.10 26.09 -2.74
CA SER A 456 7.77 27.37 -3.40
C SER A 456 7.93 27.33 -4.92
N ASP A 457 8.80 26.45 -5.41
CA ASP A 457 9.20 26.29 -6.79
C ASP A 457 9.11 24.82 -7.21
N ALA A 458 9.13 24.58 -8.53
CA ALA A 458 9.06 23.24 -9.09
C ALA A 458 10.01 23.08 -10.28
N ASN A 459 10.67 21.93 -10.35
CA ASN A 459 11.51 21.54 -11.48
C ASN A 459 10.63 21.02 -12.61
N ILE A 460 10.69 21.66 -13.78
CA ILE A 460 9.92 21.22 -14.95
C ILE A 460 10.83 20.42 -15.86
N ILE A 461 10.42 19.19 -16.12
CA ILE A 461 11.23 18.18 -16.80
C ILE A 461 10.42 17.68 -18.00
N PHE A 462 11.03 17.72 -19.18
CA PHE A 462 10.46 17.21 -20.41
C PHE A 462 11.16 15.90 -20.82
N PRO A 463 10.61 15.13 -21.77
CA PRO A 463 11.25 13.92 -22.27
C PRO A 463 12.64 14.22 -22.83
N GLU A 464 13.57 13.26 -22.72
CA GLU A 464 14.99 13.49 -23.08
C GLU A 464 15.21 13.87 -24.55
N ASN A 465 14.31 13.45 -25.44
CA ASN A 465 14.34 13.75 -26.86
C ASN A 465 13.58 15.05 -27.23
N GLU A 466 13.05 15.79 -26.25
CA GLU A 466 12.37 17.06 -26.53
C GLU A 466 13.37 18.10 -27.02
N SER A 467 13.05 18.72 -28.15
CA SER A 467 13.95 19.63 -28.89
C SER A 467 13.30 20.98 -29.22
N ARG A 468 12.02 21.14 -28.90
CA ARG A 468 11.29 22.40 -29.07
C ARG A 468 11.79 23.47 -28.10
N GLU A 469 11.54 24.72 -28.45
CA GLU A 469 11.81 25.86 -27.58
C GLU A 469 10.90 25.84 -26.36
N ILE A 470 11.47 25.82 -25.16
CA ILE A 470 10.72 25.71 -23.90
C ILE A 470 10.69 27.07 -23.19
N SER A 471 9.49 27.52 -22.84
CA SER A 471 9.26 28.67 -21.97
C SER A 471 8.50 28.23 -20.71
N ILE A 472 8.97 28.63 -19.55
CA ILE A 472 8.34 28.32 -18.26
C ILE A 472 8.05 29.63 -17.54
N SER A 473 6.82 29.80 -17.06
CA SER A 473 6.39 30.98 -16.31
C SER A 473 5.53 30.61 -15.11
N ALA A 474 5.41 31.54 -14.16
CA ALA A 474 4.50 31.40 -13.02
C ALA A 474 3.05 31.75 -13.44
N TRP A 475 2.07 31.26 -12.67
CA TRP A 475 0.65 31.67 -12.84
C TRP A 475 0.36 33.09 -12.41
#